data_AF-A0A0B1T9J3-F1
#
_entry.id   AF-A0A0B1T9J3-F1
#
_cell.length_a   1.000
_cell.length_b   1.000
_cell.length_c   1.000
_cell.angle_alpha   90.00
_cell.angle_beta   90.00
_cell.angle_gamma   90.00
#
_symmetry.space_group_name_H-M   'P 1'
#
loop_
_entity.id
_entity.type
_entity.pdbx_description
1 polymer ?
#
loop_
_entity_poly.entity_id
_entity_poly.type
_entity_poly.pdbx_seq_one_letter_code
_entity_poly.pdbx_strand_id
1 'polypeptide(L)'
;DSILNERPYFSKTISKEAAKCLSALFDRNPNTRLGMPECPDGPIRQHSFFRGVDWKRFETRQVPPPFKPNIKCSSDASNFDEDFTNEKAALTPVHDKSLLASIDPEAFLNFSYTNPEFLS
;
A
#
# COMPACT_ATOMS: atom_id res chain seq x y z
N ASP A 1 -5.40 -8.95 22.63
CA ASP A 1 -4.41 -9.87 23.23
C ASP A 1 -3.61 -10.69 22.24
N SER A 2 -4.22 -11.28 21.21
CA SER A 2 -3.53 -12.18 20.27
C SER A 2 -2.32 -11.56 19.55
N ILE A 3 -2.39 -10.28 19.16
CA ILE A 3 -1.25 -9.57 18.55
C ILE A 3 -0.03 -9.55 19.49
N LEU A 4 -0.24 -9.34 20.80
CA LEU A 4 0.84 -9.23 21.78
C LEU A 4 1.36 -10.60 22.24
N ASN A 5 0.51 -11.63 22.25
CA ASN A 5 0.79 -12.85 23.00
C ASN A 5 0.86 -14.12 22.13
N GLU A 6 0.14 -14.19 21.01
CA GLU A 6 -0.02 -15.43 20.24
C GLU A 6 0.92 -15.52 19.05
N ARG A 7 1.57 -16.66 18.85
CA ARG A 7 2.35 -16.85 17.62
C ARG A 7 1.38 -17.12 16.46
N PRO A 8 1.54 -16.44 15.31
CA PRO A 8 0.69 -16.70 14.15
C PRO A 8 0.87 -18.14 13.68
N TYR A 9 -0.25 -18.79 13.37
CA TYR A 9 -0.24 -20.11 12.77
C TYR A 9 -0.06 -19.99 11.25
N PHE A 10 0.94 -20.69 10.70
CA PHE A 10 1.15 -20.78 9.26
C PHE A 10 0.67 -22.14 8.74
N SER A 11 -0.25 -22.09 7.77
CA SER A 11 -0.77 -23.29 7.09
C SER A 11 0.36 -24.06 6.39
N LYS A 12 0.18 -25.38 6.26
CA LYS A 12 1.09 -26.27 5.50
C LYS A 12 1.19 -25.92 4.01
N THR A 13 0.26 -25.13 3.47
CA THR A 13 0.30 -24.66 2.08
C THR A 13 1.31 -23.53 1.84
N ILE A 14 1.80 -22.89 2.91
CA ILE A 14 2.80 -21.83 2.83
C ILE A 14 4.20 -22.45 2.73
N SER A 15 5.03 -21.96 1.81
CA SER A 15 6.41 -22.42 1.69
C SER A 15 7.24 -22.08 2.94
N LYS A 16 8.31 -22.84 3.18
CA LYS A 16 9.19 -22.62 4.33
C LYS A 16 9.80 -21.21 4.31
N GLU A 17 10.19 -20.74 3.13
CA GLU A 17 10.77 -19.43 2.91
C GLU A 17 9.75 -18.31 3.19
N ALA A 18 8.50 -18.49 2.78
CA ALA A 18 7.42 -17.55 3.09
C ALA A 18 7.10 -17.50 4.58
N ALA A 19 6.98 -18.66 5.25
CA ALA A 19 6.71 -18.73 6.68
C ALA A 19 7.83 -18.08 7.52
N LYS A 20 9.10 -18.29 7.13
CA LYS A 20 10.24 -17.60 7.75
C LYS A 20 10.18 -16.08 7.56
N CYS A 21 9.92 -15.63 6.33
CA CYS A 21 9.76 -14.20 6.02
C CYS A 21 8.68 -13.54 6.89
N LEU A 22 7.50 -14.16 6.95
CA LEU A 22 6.39 -13.68 7.76
C LEU A 22 6.72 -13.67 9.25
N SER A 23 7.40 -14.71 9.75
CA SER A 23 7.83 -14.75 11.16
C SER A 23 8.76 -13.59 11.51
N ALA A 24 9.73 -13.27 10.64
CA ALA A 24 10.67 -12.17 10.83
C ALA A 24 10.00 -10.80 10.69
N LEU A 25 9.02 -10.65 9.78
CA LEU A 25 8.21 -9.43 9.66
C LEU A 25 7.28 -9.21 10.86
N PHE A 26 6.77 -10.30 11.46
CA PHE A 26 5.87 -10.27 12.60
C PHE A 26 6.60 -10.31 13.94
N ASP A 27 7.92 -10.11 13.95
CA ASP A 27 8.65 -9.93 15.19
C ASP A 27 8.08 -8.74 15.97
N ARG A 28 7.71 -9.00 17.22
CA ARG A 28 7.15 -7.99 18.13
C ARG A 28 8.19 -6.99 18.55
N ASN A 29 9.45 -7.41 18.65
CA ASN A 29 10.53 -6.51 18.93
C ASN A 29 10.84 -5.69 17.67
N PRO A 30 10.57 -4.38 17.68
CA PRO A 30 10.82 -3.54 16.51
C PRO A 30 12.30 -3.43 16.18
N ASN A 31 13.23 -3.71 17.10
CA ASN A 31 14.66 -3.62 16.81
C ASN A 31 15.17 -4.80 15.98
N THR A 32 14.58 -5.99 16.18
CA THR A 32 14.99 -7.24 15.51
C THR A 32 14.05 -7.65 14.38
N ARG A 33 12.99 -6.88 14.11
CA ARG A 33 12.05 -7.09 13.00
C ARG A 33 12.76 -7.02 11.64
N LEU A 34 12.35 -7.87 10.69
CA LEU A 34 12.92 -7.90 9.33
C LEU A 34 13.00 -6.49 8.72
N GLY A 35 14.17 -6.15 8.18
CA GLY A 35 14.45 -4.82 7.64
C GLY A 35 15.11 -3.85 8.60
N MET A 36 15.17 -4.18 9.89
CA MET A 36 15.83 -3.36 10.90
C MET A 36 17.31 -3.73 11.01
N PRO A 37 18.19 -2.79 11.38
CA PRO A 37 19.64 -3.03 11.38
C PRO A 37 20.10 -4.21 12.26
N GLU A 38 19.39 -4.48 13.35
CA GLU A 38 19.72 -5.57 14.29
C GLU A 38 19.03 -6.90 13.95
N CYS A 39 18.26 -6.95 12.85
CA CYS A 39 17.58 -8.17 12.45
C CYS A 39 18.58 -9.21 11.92
N PRO A 40 18.58 -10.46 12.42
CA PRO A 40 19.47 -11.52 11.93
C PRO A 40 19.15 -11.94 10.48
N ASP A 41 17.90 -11.78 10.05
CA ASP A 41 17.46 -12.04 8.67
C ASP A 41 17.79 -10.89 7.71
N GLY A 42 18.33 -9.79 8.25
CA GLY A 42 18.86 -8.66 7.48
C GLY A 42 17.80 -7.81 6.76
N PRO A 43 18.20 -7.12 5.68
CA PRO A 43 17.29 -6.29 4.89
C PRO A 43 16.23 -7.10 4.15
N ILE A 44 15.00 -6.57 4.04
CA ILE A 44 13.86 -7.24 3.39
C ILE A 44 14.23 -7.76 1.99
N ARG A 45 14.90 -6.95 1.17
CA ARG A 45 15.24 -7.30 -0.23
C ARG A 45 16.20 -8.49 -0.36
N GLN A 46 16.94 -8.81 0.71
CA GLN A 46 17.94 -9.88 0.73
C GLN A 46 17.39 -11.19 1.31
N HIS A 47 16.20 -11.16 1.92
CA HIS A 47 15.59 -12.35 2.49
C HIS A 47 15.33 -13.42 1.43
N SER A 48 15.55 -14.69 1.78
CA SER A 48 15.49 -15.85 0.87
C SER A 48 14.18 -15.97 0.07
N PHE A 49 13.06 -15.52 0.64
CA PHE A 49 11.76 -15.46 -0.03
C PHE A 49 11.80 -14.64 -1.34
N PHE A 50 12.61 -13.58 -1.39
CA PHE A 50 12.73 -12.69 -2.55
C PHE A 50 13.93 -13.02 -3.46
N ARG A 51 14.57 -14.18 -3.31
CA ARG A 51 15.76 -14.56 -4.11
C ARG A 51 15.53 -14.50 -5.63
N GLY A 52 14.30 -14.74 -6.09
CA GLY A 52 13.94 -14.67 -7.51
C GLY A 52 13.63 -13.26 -8.04
N VAL A 53 13.66 -12.24 -7.18
CA VAL A 53 13.27 -10.86 -7.54
C VAL A 53 14.48 -10.10 -8.09
N ASP A 54 14.39 -9.72 -9.37
CA ASP A 54 15.28 -8.71 -9.95
C ASP A 54 14.74 -7.31 -9.64
N TRP A 55 15.20 -6.75 -8.52
CA TRP A 55 14.72 -5.45 -8.03
C TRP A 55 14.87 -4.32 -9.04
N LYS A 56 15.94 -4.32 -9.84
CA LYS A 56 16.16 -3.30 -10.87
C LYS A 56 15.13 -3.40 -11.99
N ARG A 57 14.82 -4.62 -12.43
CA ARG A 57 13.77 -4.85 -13.44
C ARG A 57 12.36 -4.55 -12.90
N PHE A 58 12.10 -4.81 -11.63
CA PHE A 58 10.83 -4.45 -11.00
C PHE A 58 10.64 -2.92 -10.93
N GLU A 59 11.65 -2.18 -10.48
CA GLU A 59 11.61 -0.71 -10.39
C GLU A 59 11.42 -0.05 -11.76
N THR A 60 12.01 -0.64 -12.81
CA THR A 60 11.87 -0.18 -14.21
C THR A 60 10.65 -0.75 -14.93
N ARG A 61 9.73 -1.42 -14.23
CA ARG A 61 8.49 -2.03 -14.77
C ARG A 61 8.72 -3.03 -15.91
N GLN A 62 9.85 -3.73 -15.90
CA GLN A 62 10.25 -4.73 -16.91
C GLN A 62 9.86 -6.17 -16.56
N VAL A 63 9.28 -6.39 -15.38
CA VAL A 63 8.73 -7.69 -14.98
C VAL A 63 7.24 -7.69 -15.28
N PRO A 64 6.74 -8.61 -16.13
CA PRO A 64 5.31 -8.68 -16.39
C PRO A 64 4.55 -9.05 -15.11
N PRO A 65 3.46 -8.34 -14.76
CA PRO A 65 2.68 -8.67 -13.59
C PRO A 65 2.00 -10.05 -13.78
N PRO A 66 1.89 -10.87 -12.72
CA PRO A 66 1.27 -12.18 -12.82
C PRO A 66 -0.25 -12.10 -13.08
N PHE A 67 -0.84 -10.94 -12.86
CA PHE A 67 -2.25 -10.65 -13.12
C PHE A 67 -2.37 -9.34 -13.88
N LYS A 68 -3.18 -9.35 -14.94
CA LYS A 68 -3.56 -8.15 -15.69
C LYS A 68 -5.09 -7.98 -15.55
N PRO A 69 -5.58 -6.88 -14.95
CA PRO A 69 -7.01 -6.67 -14.80
C PRO A 69 -7.68 -6.54 -16.16
N ASN A 70 -8.94 -6.98 -16.24
CA ASN A 70 -9.74 -6.80 -17.44
C ASN A 70 -10.30 -5.37 -17.45
N ILE A 71 -10.05 -4.64 -18.54
CA ILE A 71 -10.49 -3.25 -18.75
C ILE A 71 -11.09 -3.17 -20.14
N LYS A 72 -12.37 -2.84 -20.23
CA LYS A 72 -13.13 -2.80 -21.48
C LYS A 72 -12.92 -1.50 -22.26
N CYS A 73 -12.82 -0.37 -21.55
CA CYS A 73 -12.64 0.95 -22.13
C CYS A 73 -12.00 1.93 -21.12
N SER A 74 -11.72 3.16 -21.55
CA SER A 74 -11.08 4.20 -20.72
C SER A 74 -11.91 4.65 -19.52
N SER A 75 -13.23 4.46 -19.56
CA SER A 75 -14.17 4.80 -18.48
C SER A 75 -14.68 3.57 -17.71
N ASP A 76 -14.05 2.41 -17.90
CA ASP A 76 -14.46 1.17 -17.24
C ASP A 76 -14.18 1.23 -15.73
N ALA A 77 -15.25 1.13 -14.94
CA ALA A 77 -15.19 1.12 -13.49
C ALA A 77 -15.56 -0.26 -12.89
N SER A 78 -15.63 -1.33 -13.69
CA SER A 78 -16.10 -2.63 -13.20
C SER A 78 -15.17 -3.36 -12.23
N ASN A 79 -13.98 -2.83 -11.98
CA ASN A 79 -13.06 -3.34 -10.94
C ASN A 79 -13.21 -2.60 -9.60
N PHE A 80 -14.16 -1.65 -9.51
CA PHE A 80 -14.53 -0.93 -8.30
C PHE A 80 -15.86 -1.45 -7.77
N ASP A 81 -16.13 -1.19 -6.49
CA ASP A 81 -17.38 -1.61 -5.85
C ASP A 81 -18.59 -0.90 -6.47
N GLU A 82 -19.66 -1.65 -6.73
CA GLU A 82 -20.87 -1.15 -7.35
C GLU A 82 -21.58 -0.12 -6.47
N ASP A 83 -21.46 -0.23 -5.15
CA ASP A 83 -22.03 0.74 -4.21
C ASP A 83 -21.53 2.16 -4.53
N PHE A 84 -20.25 2.32 -4.87
CA PHE A 84 -19.68 3.62 -5.23
C PHE A 84 -19.93 3.99 -6.69
N THR A 85 -19.84 3.04 -7.62
CA THR A 85 -20.01 3.38 -9.04
C THR A 85 -21.45 3.70 -9.42
N ASN A 86 -22.42 3.26 -8.60
CA ASN A 86 -23.83 3.60 -8.75
C ASN A 86 -24.19 4.96 -8.13
N GLU A 87 -23.32 5.53 -7.29
CA GLU A 87 -23.53 6.88 -6.76
C GLU A 87 -23.38 7.95 -7.85
N LYS A 88 -24.08 9.06 -7.64
CA LYS A 88 -23.93 10.23 -8.51
C LYS A 88 -22.56 10.85 -8.27
N ALA A 89 -21.71 10.88 -9.30
CA ALA A 89 -20.43 11.59 -9.29
C ALA A 89 -20.63 13.13 -9.20
N ALA A 90 -20.86 13.63 -7.99
CA ALA A 90 -21.07 15.04 -7.71
C ALA A 90 -20.46 15.43 -6.37
N LEU A 91 -20.01 16.67 -6.25
CA LEU A 91 -19.58 17.23 -4.96
C LEU A 91 -20.81 17.47 -4.09
N THR A 92 -20.81 16.90 -2.89
CA THR A 92 -21.82 17.22 -1.87
C THR A 92 -21.70 18.69 -1.47
N PRO A 93 -22.74 19.52 -1.63
CA PRO A 93 -22.67 20.92 -1.25
C PRO A 93 -22.49 21.09 0.26
N VAL A 94 -21.59 21.99 0.67
CA VAL A 94 -21.48 22.42 2.06
C VAL A 94 -22.46 23.58 2.28
N HIS A 95 -23.54 23.32 3.02
CA HIS A 95 -24.58 24.32 3.28
C HIS A 95 -24.31 25.20 4.51
N ASP A 96 -23.43 24.75 5.41
CA ASP A 96 -23.11 25.46 6.63
C ASP A 96 -22.08 26.57 6.39
N LYS A 97 -22.59 27.79 6.20
CA LYS A 97 -21.76 28.99 6.03
C LYS A 97 -20.99 29.36 7.30
N SER A 98 -21.48 28.97 8.48
CA SER A 98 -20.82 29.28 9.76
C SER A 98 -19.55 28.44 9.94
N LEU A 99 -19.60 27.16 9.54
CA LEU A 99 -18.43 26.30 9.43
C LEU A 99 -17.39 26.92 8.49
N LEU A 100 -17.79 27.28 7.27
CA LEU A 100 -16.88 27.85 6.28
C LEU A 100 -16.22 29.15 6.77
N ALA A 101 -16.96 30.00 7.48
CA ALA A 101 -16.43 31.26 8.02
C ALA A 101 -15.49 31.06 9.23
N SER A 102 -15.61 29.94 9.95
CA SER A 102 -14.75 29.61 11.08
C SER A 102 -13.41 28.98 10.69
N ILE A 103 -13.26 28.57 9.44
CA ILE A 103 -12.04 27.95 8.93
C ILE A 103 -11.00 29.04 8.65
N ASP A 104 -9.82 28.89 9.25
CA ASP A 104 -8.67 29.75 8.99
C ASP A 104 -8.12 29.49 7.57
N PRO A 105 -8.13 30.48 6.66
CA PRO A 105 -7.58 30.31 5.32
C PRO A 105 -6.07 30.03 5.30
N GLU A 106 -5.33 30.49 6.31
CA GLU A 106 -3.89 30.24 6.41
C GLU A 106 -3.58 28.76 6.67
N ALA A 107 -4.54 28.00 7.22
CA ALA A 107 -4.42 26.56 7.40
C ALA A 107 -4.23 25.79 6.08
N PHE A 108 -4.57 26.41 4.93
CA PHE A 108 -4.39 25.83 3.59
C PHE A 108 -3.32 26.55 2.77
N LEU A 109 -2.53 27.45 3.38
CA LEU A 109 -1.40 28.06 2.70
C LEU A 109 -0.42 26.96 2.24
N ASN A 110 0.05 27.06 0.99
CA ASN A 110 0.89 26.05 0.32
C ASN A 110 0.21 24.70 0.04
N PHE A 111 -1.12 24.62 0.08
CA PHE A 111 -1.85 23.41 -0.33
C PHE A 111 -1.81 23.16 -1.84
N SER A 112 -1.85 24.22 -2.65
CA SER A 112 -1.87 24.10 -4.10
C SER A 112 -0.54 23.57 -4.64
N TYR A 113 -0.62 22.50 -5.43
CA TYR A 113 0.53 21.87 -6.08
C TYR A 113 0.18 21.45 -7.52
N THR A 114 1.14 21.59 -8.43
CA THR A 114 1.08 21.00 -9.77
C THR A 114 2.40 20.31 -10.04
N ASN A 115 2.36 19.07 -10.51
CA ASN A 115 3.58 18.31 -10.75
C ASN A 115 4.34 18.89 -11.97
N PRO A 116 5.54 19.46 -11.79
CA PRO A 116 6.31 20.03 -12.89
C PRO A 116 6.82 18.95 -13.87
N GLU A 117 6.95 17.70 -13.44
CA GLU A 117 7.39 16.58 -14.28
C GLU A 117 6.25 16.01 -15.14
N PHE A 118 5.01 16.44 -14.90
CA PHE A 118 3.83 15.99 -15.66
C PHE A 118 3.47 16.95 -16.80
N LEU A 119 4.41 17.81 -17.21
CA LEU A 119 4.23 18.70 -18.35
C LEU A 119 4.28 17.91 -19.67
N SER A 120 3.10 17.51 -20.14
CA SER A 120 2.80 17.30 -21.57
C SER A 120 1.50 18.01 -21.90
#